data_AF-M0NCE2-F1
#
_entry.id   AF-M0NCE2-F1
#
_cell.length_a   1.000
_cell.length_b   1.000
_cell.length_c   1.000
_cell.angle_alpha   90.00
_cell.angle_beta   90.00
_cell.angle_gamma   90.00
#
_symmetry.space_group_name_H-M   'P 1'
#
loop_
_entity.id
_entity.type
_entity.pdbx_description
1 polymer ?
#
loop_
_entity_poly.entity_id
_entity_poly.type
_entity_poly.pdbx_seq_one_letter_code
_entity_poly.pdbx_strand_id
1 'polypeptide(L)'
;MASVTVPTAEYEDRIDRVRDELAATDADALCLFSATAIEWVSGFHHLQTERPVCLTVTHDRVGLTVPRLELDRAESDEFPLLDEVYHYYDYPGGTTEGTTYYEHSTATPEETIREMLADLDAVTVVADTNGAPSFWGYSGPSLDELADVDVETVEWIETFRESKSTVERELLRESAKWGNLAHRKLAEYVEPGKHELWVAKRASLDASMAMLDTLGERYDSRLRGGFPASCGFLSGPNTALPHGLTENRRLDRGDVIITGASANVGGYLTELERTMFVGEVSDEHRHYFEHMREMQRLAIEACGPGVPVADVDQAVHDYCHEQGLLEYTQHHTGHNIGLEGHERGFLDRGSDDVMKPGYLYTIEPALFVPDVAGYRHSDTILITEEGTESLTYYPKDLESNIIRC
;
A
#
# COMPACT_ATOMS: atom_id res chain seq x y z
N MET A 1 -8.89 -22.91 7.40
CA MET A 1 -9.15 -21.47 7.14
C MET A 1 -7.86 -20.89 6.57
N ALA A 2 -7.92 -19.91 5.67
CA ALA A 2 -6.72 -19.28 5.13
C ALA A 2 -5.89 -18.64 6.26
N SER A 3 -4.56 -18.60 6.10
CA SER A 3 -3.70 -17.83 7.00
C SER A 3 -4.05 -16.35 6.87
N VAL A 4 -3.99 -15.62 7.97
CA VAL A 4 -4.19 -14.16 8.03
C VAL A 4 -2.94 -13.44 8.54
N THR A 5 -1.84 -14.17 8.60
CA THR A 5 -0.50 -13.70 8.93
C THR A 5 0.51 -14.34 7.97
N VAL A 6 1.64 -13.69 7.81
CA VAL A 6 2.79 -14.22 7.07
C VAL A 6 3.55 -15.18 8.00
N PRO A 7 3.81 -16.44 7.60
CA PRO A 7 4.56 -17.39 8.43
C PRO A 7 6.06 -17.07 8.42
N THR A 8 6.79 -17.44 9.48
CA THR A 8 8.25 -17.23 9.59
C THR A 8 9.02 -17.74 8.37
N ALA A 9 8.63 -18.91 7.82
CA ALA A 9 9.28 -19.47 6.63
C ALA A 9 9.24 -18.57 5.39
N GLU A 10 8.21 -17.72 5.25
CA GLU A 10 8.15 -16.76 4.15
C GLU A 10 9.18 -15.63 4.36
N TYR A 11 9.43 -15.20 5.60
CA TYR A 11 10.47 -14.22 5.90
C TYR A 11 11.88 -14.81 5.76
N GLU A 12 12.08 -16.09 6.09
CA GLU A 12 13.31 -16.83 5.79
C GLU A 12 13.61 -16.80 4.28
N ASP A 13 12.63 -17.16 3.45
CA ASP A 13 12.77 -17.13 1.98
C ASP A 13 13.09 -15.71 1.45
N ARG A 14 12.54 -14.65 2.06
CA ARG A 14 12.80 -13.26 1.67
C ARG A 14 14.21 -12.81 2.06
N ILE A 15 14.69 -13.18 3.24
CA ILE A 15 16.06 -12.91 3.66
C ILE A 15 17.05 -13.67 2.75
N ASP A 16 16.75 -14.92 2.40
CA ASP A 16 17.60 -15.70 1.48
C ASP A 16 17.67 -15.03 0.09
N ARG A 17 16.55 -14.52 -0.44
CA ARG A 17 16.55 -13.71 -1.69
C ARG A 17 17.40 -12.45 -1.59
N VAL A 18 17.35 -11.75 -0.46
CA VAL A 18 18.22 -10.59 -0.22
C VAL A 18 19.69 -11.01 -0.21
N ARG A 19 20.03 -12.13 0.43
CA ARG A 19 21.40 -12.65 0.51
C ARG A 19 21.92 -13.12 -0.85
N ASP A 20 21.07 -13.72 -1.68
CA ASP A 20 21.41 -14.13 -3.04
C ASP A 20 21.80 -12.91 -3.90
N GLU A 21 21.07 -11.80 -3.75
CA GLU A 21 21.33 -10.55 -4.49
C GLU A 21 22.53 -9.81 -3.93
N LEU A 22 22.69 -9.80 -2.60
CA LEU A 22 23.89 -9.29 -1.94
C LEU A 22 25.15 -10.02 -2.41
N ALA A 23 25.09 -11.35 -2.55
CA ALA A 23 26.20 -12.18 -3.05
C ALA A 23 26.56 -11.92 -4.54
N ALA A 24 25.70 -11.22 -5.28
CA ALA A 24 25.99 -10.78 -6.65
C ALA A 24 26.71 -9.41 -6.70
N THR A 25 26.89 -8.76 -5.55
CA THR A 25 27.59 -7.49 -5.38
C THR A 25 28.90 -7.66 -4.61
N ASP A 26 29.69 -6.59 -4.51
CA ASP A 26 30.86 -6.52 -3.63
C ASP A 26 30.50 -5.92 -2.24
N ALA A 27 29.21 -5.73 -1.93
CA ALA A 27 28.75 -5.15 -0.66
C ALA A 27 28.64 -6.21 0.45
N ASP A 28 28.94 -5.80 1.68
CA ASP A 28 28.93 -6.64 2.87
C ASP A 28 27.52 -6.79 3.47
N ALA A 29 26.66 -5.79 3.26
CA ALA A 29 25.30 -5.76 3.82
C ALA A 29 24.30 -4.92 3.00
N LEU A 30 23.01 -5.24 3.17
CA LEU A 30 21.88 -4.40 2.80
C LEU A 30 21.33 -3.68 4.03
N CYS A 31 21.25 -2.35 3.98
CA CYS A 31 20.62 -1.51 5.00
C CYS A 31 19.25 -1.01 4.54
N LEU A 32 18.21 -1.19 5.36
CA LEU A 32 16.85 -0.77 5.05
C LEU A 32 16.34 0.22 6.10
N PHE A 33 15.84 1.36 5.65
CA PHE A 33 15.24 2.41 6.49
C PHE A 33 13.75 2.59 6.27
N SER A 34 13.20 2.09 5.17
CA SER A 34 11.75 2.10 4.91
C SER A 34 11.03 1.12 5.84
N ALA A 35 10.08 1.60 6.66
CA ALA A 35 9.25 0.72 7.48
C ALA A 35 8.59 -0.41 6.68
N THR A 36 8.15 -0.14 5.46
CA THR A 36 7.54 -1.15 4.60
C THR A 36 8.56 -2.19 4.13
N ALA A 37 9.78 -1.77 3.78
CA ALA A 37 10.82 -2.70 3.36
C ALA A 37 11.29 -3.57 4.53
N ILE A 38 11.47 -2.97 5.71
CA ILE A 38 11.82 -3.68 6.94
C ILE A 38 10.73 -4.70 7.28
N GLU A 39 9.45 -4.31 7.24
CA GLU A 39 8.32 -5.22 7.49
C GLU A 39 8.29 -6.36 6.47
N TRP A 40 8.52 -6.08 5.19
CA TRP A 40 8.49 -7.11 4.16
C TRP A 40 9.60 -8.13 4.37
N VAL A 41 10.83 -7.70 4.69
CA VAL A 41 11.99 -8.59 4.85
C VAL A 41 11.94 -9.38 6.17
N SER A 42 11.74 -8.72 7.31
CA SER A 42 11.91 -9.35 8.63
C SER A 42 10.61 -9.57 9.41
N GLY A 43 9.50 -9.01 8.93
CA GLY A 43 8.23 -8.98 9.66
C GLY A 43 8.15 -7.91 10.74
N PHE A 44 9.28 -7.28 11.11
CA PHE A 44 9.31 -6.17 12.05
C PHE A 44 8.62 -4.94 11.45
N HIS A 45 7.43 -4.67 11.94
CA HIS A 45 6.58 -3.58 11.46
C HIS A 45 6.58 -2.47 12.50
N HIS A 46 6.77 -1.24 12.08
CA HIS A 46 6.78 -0.11 13.00
C HIS A 46 6.20 1.12 12.34
N LEU A 47 5.85 2.11 13.16
CA LEU A 47 5.50 3.41 12.65
C LEU A 47 6.79 4.13 12.25
N GLN A 48 6.92 4.51 10.98
CA GLN A 48 7.98 5.42 10.56
C GLN A 48 7.81 6.77 11.27
N THR A 49 8.84 7.23 11.98
CA THR A 49 8.85 8.50 12.73
C THR A 49 10.13 9.27 12.50
N GLU A 50 10.36 10.34 13.27
CA GLU A 50 11.64 11.03 13.35
C GLU A 50 12.76 10.21 13.97
N ARG A 51 12.44 9.03 14.55
CA ARG A 51 13.38 8.10 15.17
C ARG A 51 13.81 7.06 14.12
N PRO A 52 15.08 7.08 13.66
CA PRO A 52 15.59 6.10 12.72
C PRO A 52 15.43 4.65 13.19
N VAL A 53 14.95 3.80 12.30
CA VAL A 53 15.08 2.33 12.42
C VAL A 53 15.88 1.87 11.21
N CYS A 54 16.83 0.98 11.43
CA CYS A 54 17.67 0.42 10.36
C CYS A 54 17.73 -1.09 10.52
N LEU A 55 17.24 -1.83 9.53
CA LEU A 55 17.46 -3.27 9.42
C LEU A 55 18.70 -3.49 8.54
N THR A 56 19.66 -4.26 9.02
CA THR A 56 20.86 -4.63 8.27
C THR A 56 20.90 -6.13 8.06
N VAL A 57 20.91 -6.56 6.80
CA VAL A 57 21.03 -7.97 6.42
C VAL A 57 22.43 -8.19 5.83
N THR A 58 23.22 -9.03 6.49
CA THR A 58 24.50 -9.54 5.94
C THR A 58 24.29 -10.92 5.30
N HIS A 59 25.36 -11.51 4.78
CA HIS A 59 25.34 -12.87 4.25
C HIS A 59 24.92 -13.94 5.26
N ASP A 60 24.99 -13.69 6.56
CA ASP A 60 24.76 -14.69 7.61
C ASP A 60 24.01 -14.17 8.85
N ARG A 61 23.89 -12.86 9.04
CA ARG A 61 23.24 -12.22 10.20
C ARG A 61 22.22 -11.16 9.78
N VAL A 62 21.27 -10.89 10.67
CA VAL A 62 20.28 -9.82 10.55
C VAL A 62 20.31 -8.98 11.83
N GLY A 63 20.80 -7.75 11.72
CA GLY A 63 20.79 -6.75 12.78
C GLY A 63 19.64 -5.77 12.64
N LEU A 64 19.14 -5.24 13.76
CA LEU A 64 18.14 -4.18 13.76
C LEU A 64 18.51 -3.10 14.76
N THR A 65 18.61 -1.85 14.31
CA THR A 65 18.70 -0.68 15.20
C THR A 65 17.32 -0.07 15.42
N VAL A 66 16.94 0.16 16.69
CA VAL A 66 15.66 0.76 17.09
C VAL A 66 15.81 1.81 18.20
N PRO A 67 14.87 2.76 18.36
CA PRO A 67 14.79 3.55 19.59
C PRO A 67 14.40 2.67 20.79
N ARG A 68 14.76 3.08 22.00
CA ARG A 68 14.49 2.35 23.25
C ARG A 68 13.02 1.99 23.43
N LEU A 69 12.11 2.83 22.92
CA LEU A 69 10.66 2.60 23.01
C LEU A 69 10.18 1.38 22.19
N GLU A 70 10.98 0.91 21.23
CA GLU A 70 10.68 -0.28 20.41
C GLU A 70 11.47 -1.52 20.83
N LEU A 71 12.49 -1.38 21.70
CA LEU A 71 13.43 -2.44 22.08
C LEU A 71 12.72 -3.71 22.59
N ASP A 72 11.83 -3.55 23.59
CA ASP A 72 11.17 -4.69 24.23
C ASP A 72 10.32 -5.51 23.21
N ARG A 73 9.84 -4.86 22.15
CA ARG A 73 9.10 -5.50 21.06
C ARG A 73 10.04 -6.18 20.06
N ALA A 74 11.13 -5.50 19.70
CA ALA A 74 12.16 -6.06 18.81
C ALA A 74 12.83 -7.31 19.38
N GLU A 75 13.05 -7.37 20.71
CA GLU A 75 13.63 -8.54 21.40
C GLU A 75 12.62 -9.65 21.73
N SER A 76 11.35 -9.49 21.35
CA SER A 76 10.32 -10.50 21.62
C SER A 76 10.43 -11.71 20.67
N ASP A 77 9.80 -12.83 21.05
CA ASP A 77 9.74 -14.04 20.23
C ASP A 77 8.92 -13.85 18.92
N GLU A 78 8.35 -12.68 18.67
CA GLU A 78 7.59 -12.36 17.45
C GLU A 78 8.50 -12.22 16.21
N PHE A 79 9.77 -11.83 16.40
CA PHE A 79 10.72 -11.58 15.31
C PHE A 79 11.94 -12.51 15.40
N PRO A 80 11.76 -13.83 15.25
CA PRO A 80 12.80 -14.83 15.53
C PRO A 80 13.97 -14.81 14.54
N LEU A 81 13.87 -14.02 13.46
CA LEU A 81 14.91 -13.87 12.43
C LEU A 81 15.81 -12.65 12.66
N LEU A 82 15.58 -11.88 13.74
CA LEU A 82 16.52 -10.85 14.17
C LEU A 82 17.58 -11.50 15.06
N ASP A 83 18.83 -11.52 14.59
CA ASP A 83 19.94 -12.11 15.34
C ASP A 83 20.41 -11.19 16.47
N GLU A 84 20.48 -9.88 16.19
CA GLU A 84 20.95 -8.87 17.14
C GLU A 84 20.12 -7.58 17.05
N VAL A 85 19.76 -7.02 18.21
CA VAL A 85 19.00 -5.77 18.33
C VAL A 85 19.86 -4.71 19.03
N TYR A 86 20.08 -3.61 18.32
CA TYR A 86 20.81 -2.44 18.78
C TYR A 86 19.81 -1.34 19.13
N HIS A 87 20.12 -0.52 20.13
CA HIS A 87 19.23 0.57 20.49
C HIS A 87 19.92 1.82 21.00
N TYR A 88 19.26 2.94 20.75
CA TYR A 88 19.55 4.25 21.31
C TYR A 88 18.34 4.71 22.14
N TYR A 89 18.49 5.71 23.01
CA TYR A 89 17.37 6.14 23.86
C TYR A 89 16.27 6.86 23.08
N ASP A 90 16.61 7.97 22.42
CA ASP A 90 15.68 8.80 21.65
C ASP A 90 16.43 9.64 20.57
N TYR A 91 15.71 10.28 19.65
CA TYR A 91 16.24 11.23 18.66
C TYR A 91 15.97 12.70 19.09
N PRO A 92 16.89 13.67 18.87
CA PRO A 92 18.21 13.57 18.23
C PRO A 92 19.31 12.94 19.09
N GLY A 93 18.94 12.36 20.23
CA GLY A 93 19.88 11.75 21.16
C GLY A 93 20.68 12.79 21.93
N GLY A 94 21.74 12.32 22.60
CA GLY A 94 22.61 13.22 23.32
C GLY A 94 24.00 12.68 23.61
N THR A 95 25.02 13.39 23.12
CA THR A 95 26.42 13.19 23.51
C THR A 95 26.63 13.44 25.01
N THR A 96 27.56 12.72 25.63
CA THR A 96 27.95 12.78 27.06
C THR A 96 28.20 14.18 27.66
N GLU A 97 28.36 15.23 26.85
CA GLU A 97 28.42 16.61 27.33
C GLU A 97 27.17 17.41 26.90
N GLY A 98 26.26 17.65 27.85
CA GLY A 98 25.26 18.72 27.77
C GLY A 98 23.94 18.38 27.09
N THR A 99 23.32 17.24 27.40
CA THR A 99 22.06 16.81 26.77
C THR A 99 20.84 16.81 27.69
N THR A 100 19.69 16.96 27.03
CA THR A 100 18.40 17.42 27.55
C THR A 100 17.49 16.31 28.10
N TYR A 101 17.86 15.04 27.95
CA TYR A 101 17.14 13.92 28.51
C TYR A 101 17.80 13.49 29.82
N TYR A 102 17.23 14.00 30.91
CA TYR A 102 17.63 13.73 32.29
C TYR A 102 18.01 12.25 32.49
N GLU A 103 19.28 12.00 32.83
CA GLU A 103 19.83 10.73 33.34
C GLU A 103 20.24 9.61 32.35
N HIS A 104 20.06 9.79 31.03
CA HIS A 104 20.48 8.77 30.04
C HIS A 104 21.53 9.32 29.07
N SER A 105 22.82 9.08 29.34
CA SER A 105 23.87 9.20 28.32
C SER A 105 23.76 8.00 27.38
N THR A 106 23.14 8.16 26.22
CA THR A 106 23.07 7.10 25.21
C THR A 106 23.62 7.59 23.90
N ALA A 107 24.16 6.65 23.13
CA ALA A 107 24.49 6.84 21.73
C ALA A 107 23.33 7.54 21.00
N THR A 108 23.68 8.40 20.04
CA THR A 108 22.71 8.90 19.07
C THR A 108 22.27 7.74 18.14
N PRO A 109 21.12 7.84 17.44
CA PRO A 109 20.74 6.83 16.44
C PRO A 109 21.88 6.55 15.46
N GLU A 110 22.55 7.62 15.07
CA GLU A 110 23.78 7.66 14.30
C GLU A 110 24.87 6.74 14.88
N GLU A 111 25.29 6.99 16.12
CA GLU A 111 26.36 6.21 16.76
C GLU A 111 25.97 4.74 16.90
N THR A 112 24.69 4.44 17.17
CA THR A 112 24.19 3.07 17.28
C THR A 112 24.17 2.32 15.95
N ILE A 113 23.77 2.96 14.85
CA ILE A 113 23.83 2.33 13.52
C ILE A 113 25.28 2.05 13.14
N ARG A 114 26.21 2.99 13.41
CA ARG A 114 27.64 2.78 13.17
C ARG A 114 28.20 1.62 14.00
N GLU A 115 27.79 1.50 15.27
CA GLU A 115 28.17 0.38 16.13
C GLU A 115 27.65 -0.96 15.60
N MET A 116 26.38 -1.01 15.19
CA MET A 116 25.79 -2.19 14.54
C MET A 116 26.58 -2.61 13.30
N LEU A 117 26.88 -1.68 12.38
CA LEU A 117 27.62 -2.00 11.17
C LEU A 117 29.04 -2.51 11.46
N ALA A 118 29.71 -1.92 12.45
CA ALA A 118 31.03 -2.39 12.87
C ALA A 118 30.99 -3.81 13.46
N ASP A 119 30.00 -4.12 14.30
CA ASP A 119 29.82 -5.45 14.91
C ASP A 119 29.39 -6.53 13.89
N LEU A 120 28.73 -6.09 12.81
CA LEU A 120 28.35 -6.91 11.67
C LEU A 120 29.47 -7.07 10.62
N ASP A 121 30.64 -6.44 10.84
CA ASP A 121 31.77 -6.40 9.90
C ASP A 121 31.40 -5.81 8.52
N ALA A 122 30.46 -4.87 8.46
CA ALA A 122 29.98 -4.26 7.22
C ALA A 122 30.68 -2.91 6.94
N VAL A 123 31.42 -2.81 5.83
CA VAL A 123 32.17 -1.62 5.42
C VAL A 123 31.63 -1.03 4.11
N THR A 124 31.22 -1.89 3.18
CA THR A 124 30.56 -1.51 1.93
C THR A 124 29.11 -1.93 2.03
N VAL A 125 28.18 -1.01 1.83
CA VAL A 125 26.75 -1.30 2.00
C VAL A 125 25.94 -0.87 0.79
N VAL A 126 24.92 -1.65 0.49
CA VAL A 126 23.81 -1.19 -0.34
C VAL A 126 22.66 -0.78 0.57
N ALA A 127 21.85 0.20 0.17
CA ALA A 127 20.73 0.66 0.99
C ALA A 127 19.50 1.06 0.18
N ASP A 128 18.30 0.97 0.75
CA ASP A 128 17.09 1.53 0.11
C ASP A 128 17.15 3.07 0.04
N THR A 129 17.69 3.71 1.07
CA THR A 129 18.01 5.13 1.10
C THR A 129 19.37 5.35 1.78
N ASN A 130 20.10 6.40 1.37
CA ASN A 130 21.38 6.77 2.01
C ASN A 130 21.15 7.45 3.38
N GLY A 131 20.68 6.67 4.35
CA GLY A 131 20.28 7.11 5.68
C GLY A 131 18.77 7.18 5.87
N ALA A 132 18.34 7.43 7.10
CA ALA A 132 16.91 7.48 7.42
C ALA A 132 16.22 8.67 6.72
N PRO A 133 14.99 8.48 6.19
CA PRO A 133 14.27 9.55 5.52
C PRO A 133 13.96 10.69 6.48
N SER A 134 13.82 11.91 5.96
CA SER A 134 13.50 13.12 6.74
C SER A 134 12.06 13.17 7.29
N PHE A 135 11.55 12.05 7.78
CA PHE A 135 10.19 11.92 8.31
C PHE A 135 10.07 12.68 9.63
N TRP A 136 8.95 13.41 9.78
CA TRP A 136 8.63 14.21 10.99
C TRP A 136 9.77 15.08 11.55
N GLY A 137 10.68 15.54 10.68
CA GLY A 137 11.77 16.44 11.06
C GLY A 137 13.07 15.74 11.45
N TYR A 138 13.26 14.45 11.12
CA TYR A 138 14.59 13.85 11.12
C TYR A 138 15.52 14.65 10.19
N SER A 139 16.70 14.99 10.72
CA SER A 139 17.71 15.84 10.06
C SER A 139 19.13 15.39 10.43
N GLY A 140 19.30 14.10 10.75
CA GLY A 140 20.63 13.53 10.97
C GLY A 140 21.45 13.43 9.67
N PRO A 141 22.72 13.05 9.76
CA PRO A 141 23.60 12.84 8.62
C PRO A 141 23.12 11.68 7.74
N SER A 142 23.64 11.62 6.52
CA SER A 142 23.48 10.46 5.64
C SER A 142 24.28 9.25 6.13
N LEU A 143 23.98 8.04 5.64
CA LEU A 143 24.59 6.80 6.14
C LEU A 143 26.10 6.74 5.87
N ASP A 144 26.55 7.20 4.71
CA ASP A 144 27.97 7.31 4.35
C ASP A 144 28.72 8.29 5.25
N GLU A 145 28.16 9.48 5.49
CA GLU A 145 28.71 10.47 6.43
C GLU A 145 28.78 9.93 7.86
N LEU A 146 27.80 9.12 8.21
CA LEU A 146 27.61 8.62 9.56
C LEU A 146 28.61 7.51 9.93
N ALA A 147 28.65 6.49 9.09
CA ALA A 147 29.30 5.23 9.41
C ALA A 147 30.67 5.10 8.75
N ASP A 148 31.09 6.09 7.95
CA ASP A 148 32.33 6.04 7.15
C ASP A 148 32.33 4.79 6.25
N VAL A 149 31.21 4.56 5.57
CA VAL A 149 30.94 3.44 4.67
C VAL A 149 30.64 3.92 3.26
N ASP A 150 30.96 3.12 2.26
CA ASP A 150 30.53 3.36 0.89
C ASP A 150 29.08 2.88 0.72
N VAL A 151 28.19 3.77 0.27
CA VAL A 151 26.75 3.48 0.11
C VAL A 151 26.33 3.54 -1.36
N GLU A 152 25.77 2.44 -1.87
CA GLU A 152 25.01 2.42 -3.13
C GLU A 152 23.51 2.27 -2.84
N THR A 153 22.69 3.15 -3.42
CA THR A 153 21.23 3.06 -3.26
C THR A 153 20.62 2.06 -4.23
N VAL A 154 19.79 1.14 -3.74
CA VAL A 154 19.16 0.05 -4.51
C VAL A 154 17.65 -0.03 -4.30
N GLU A 155 16.93 -0.59 -5.28
CA GLU A 155 15.46 -0.73 -5.25
C GLU A 155 15.03 -2.21 -5.17
N TRP A 156 15.84 -3.06 -4.55
CA TRP A 156 15.64 -4.52 -4.54
C TRP A 156 14.30 -4.92 -3.94
N ILE A 157 13.96 -4.36 -2.77
CA ILE A 157 12.72 -4.74 -2.07
C ILE A 157 11.48 -4.27 -2.83
N GLU A 158 11.51 -3.09 -3.44
CA GLU A 158 10.44 -2.61 -4.30
C GLU A 158 10.25 -3.53 -5.51
N THR A 159 11.35 -3.94 -6.16
CA THR A 159 11.35 -4.89 -7.27
C THR A 159 10.78 -6.25 -6.85
N PHE A 160 11.18 -6.76 -5.69
CA PHE A 160 10.70 -8.06 -5.21
C PHE A 160 9.22 -8.05 -4.87
N ARG A 161 8.72 -6.92 -4.34
CA ARG A 161 7.32 -6.73 -3.98
C ARG A 161 6.41 -6.63 -5.19
N GLU A 162 6.91 -6.35 -6.40
CA GLU A 162 6.07 -6.34 -7.61
C GLU A 162 5.31 -7.66 -7.79
N SER A 163 5.96 -8.80 -7.48
CA SER A 163 5.39 -10.14 -7.53
C SER A 163 5.03 -10.66 -6.14
N LYS A 164 3.79 -11.13 -6.00
CA LYS A 164 3.26 -11.63 -4.73
C LYS A 164 3.40 -13.14 -4.63
N SER A 165 3.92 -13.61 -3.51
CA SER A 165 3.99 -15.03 -3.17
C SER A 165 2.59 -15.63 -2.99
N THR A 166 2.52 -16.95 -2.81
CA THR A 166 1.24 -17.62 -2.52
C THR A 166 0.63 -17.12 -1.22
N VAL A 167 1.45 -16.88 -0.19
CA VAL A 167 0.99 -16.35 1.10
C VAL A 167 0.41 -14.96 0.93
N GLU A 168 1.12 -14.06 0.26
CA GLU A 168 0.67 -12.68 0.02
C GLU A 168 -0.65 -12.65 -0.76
N ARG A 169 -0.78 -13.50 -1.79
CA ARG A 169 -2.01 -13.63 -2.58
C ARG A 169 -3.19 -14.13 -1.75
N GLU A 170 -2.98 -14.99 -0.76
CA GLU A 170 -4.04 -15.43 0.15
C GLU A 170 -4.50 -14.31 1.09
N LEU A 171 -3.58 -13.51 1.61
CA LEU A 171 -3.89 -12.32 2.44
C LEU A 171 -4.68 -11.29 1.64
N LEU A 172 -4.27 -11.01 0.40
CA LEU A 172 -4.98 -10.11 -0.52
C LEU A 172 -6.38 -10.63 -0.88
N ARG A 173 -6.55 -11.94 -1.12
CA ARG A 173 -7.89 -12.53 -1.31
C ARG A 173 -8.77 -12.39 -0.08
N GLU A 174 -8.21 -12.49 1.13
CA GLU A 174 -8.96 -12.25 2.36
C GLU A 174 -9.31 -10.76 2.53
N SER A 175 -8.37 -9.85 2.25
CA SER A 175 -8.58 -8.41 2.20
C SER A 175 -9.75 -8.04 1.28
N ALA A 176 -9.79 -8.59 0.06
CA ALA A 176 -10.86 -8.34 -0.90
C ALA A 176 -12.26 -8.73 -0.37
N LYS A 177 -12.36 -9.79 0.45
CA LYS A 177 -13.65 -10.20 1.05
C LYS A 177 -14.17 -9.16 2.03
N TRP A 178 -13.29 -8.65 2.89
CA TRP A 178 -13.64 -7.67 3.91
C TRP A 178 -13.83 -6.26 3.31
N GLY A 179 -13.01 -5.88 2.32
CA GLY A 179 -13.23 -4.68 1.52
C GLY A 179 -14.58 -4.71 0.79
N ASN A 180 -14.95 -5.85 0.20
CA ASN A 180 -16.28 -6.02 -0.41
C ASN A 180 -17.41 -5.91 0.63
N LEU A 181 -17.24 -6.44 1.85
CA LEU A 181 -18.21 -6.25 2.92
C LEU A 181 -18.35 -4.77 3.31
N ALA A 182 -17.23 -4.06 3.47
CA ALA A 182 -17.24 -2.63 3.75
C ALA A 182 -17.97 -1.84 2.66
N HIS A 183 -17.70 -2.14 1.38
CA HIS A 183 -18.40 -1.54 0.25
C HIS A 183 -19.90 -1.85 0.26
N ARG A 184 -20.30 -3.09 0.54
CA ARG A 184 -21.72 -3.46 0.68
C ARG A 184 -22.41 -2.67 1.80
N LYS A 185 -21.75 -2.53 2.96
CA LYS A 185 -22.26 -1.73 4.07
C LYS A 185 -22.36 -0.25 3.74
N LEU A 186 -21.40 0.29 2.99
CA LEU A 186 -21.47 1.65 2.46
C LEU A 186 -22.74 1.80 1.63
N ALA A 187 -22.94 0.96 0.62
CA ALA A 187 -24.13 1.01 -0.23
C ALA A 187 -25.46 0.87 0.54
N GLU A 188 -25.50 0.05 1.61
CA GLU A 188 -26.67 -0.09 2.49
C GLU A 188 -26.98 1.20 3.27
N TYR A 189 -25.98 2.03 3.57
CA TYR A 189 -26.11 3.22 4.41
C TYR A 189 -26.17 4.55 3.64
N VAL A 190 -25.85 4.56 2.35
CA VAL A 190 -26.04 5.72 1.49
C VAL A 190 -27.53 6.03 1.37
N GLU A 191 -27.93 7.21 1.81
CA GLU A 191 -29.30 7.74 1.59
C GLU A 191 -29.28 9.27 1.53
N PRO A 192 -30.20 9.91 0.78
CA PRO A 192 -30.34 11.36 0.75
C PRO A 192 -30.43 11.96 2.16
N GLY A 193 -29.74 13.07 2.36
CA GLY A 193 -29.65 13.79 3.61
C GLY A 193 -28.57 13.29 4.57
N LYS A 194 -27.96 12.11 4.36
CA LYS A 194 -26.83 11.66 5.19
C LYS A 194 -25.52 12.33 4.80
N HIS A 195 -24.63 12.44 5.77
CA HIS A 195 -23.29 12.96 5.55
C HIS A 195 -22.34 11.87 5.05
N GLU A 196 -21.44 12.22 4.12
CA GLU A 196 -20.40 11.31 3.59
C GLU A 196 -19.64 10.60 4.73
N LEU A 197 -19.09 11.39 5.65
CA LEU A 197 -18.34 10.89 6.80
C LEU A 197 -19.18 9.99 7.72
N TRP A 198 -20.46 10.31 7.91
CA TRP A 198 -21.32 9.48 8.76
C TRP A 198 -21.50 8.09 8.15
N VAL A 199 -21.79 8.03 6.85
CA VAL A 199 -21.97 6.76 6.11
C VAL A 199 -20.67 5.96 6.11
N ALA A 200 -19.56 6.59 5.71
CA ALA A 200 -18.24 5.96 5.66
C ALA A 200 -17.82 5.36 7.01
N LYS A 201 -17.95 6.13 8.10
CA LYS A 201 -17.57 5.66 9.45
C LYS A 201 -18.51 4.58 9.97
N ARG A 202 -19.81 4.67 9.70
CA ARG A 202 -20.77 3.64 10.11
C ARG A 202 -20.53 2.32 9.38
N ALA A 203 -20.34 2.37 8.07
CA ALA A 203 -20.06 1.20 7.24
C ALA A 203 -18.74 0.53 7.62
N SER A 204 -17.68 1.32 7.78
CA SER A 204 -16.36 0.82 8.21
C SER A 204 -16.42 0.14 9.58
N LEU A 205 -17.14 0.75 10.53
CA LEU A 205 -17.34 0.15 11.86
C LEU A 205 -18.02 -1.21 11.78
N ASP A 206 -19.16 -1.29 11.10
CA ASP A 206 -19.95 -2.53 11.05
C ASP A 206 -19.20 -3.66 10.30
N ALA A 207 -18.49 -3.32 9.22
CA ALA A 207 -17.65 -4.29 8.51
C ALA A 207 -16.46 -4.75 9.36
N SER A 208 -15.81 -3.82 10.07
CA SER A 208 -14.70 -4.13 10.99
C SER A 208 -15.15 -5.00 12.15
N MET A 209 -16.32 -4.73 12.74
CA MET A 209 -16.85 -5.58 13.83
C MET A 209 -17.11 -7.00 13.33
N ALA A 210 -17.72 -7.16 12.16
CA ALA A 210 -17.93 -8.47 11.55
C ALA A 210 -16.60 -9.20 11.26
N MET A 211 -15.59 -8.46 10.80
CA MET A 211 -14.24 -8.97 10.56
C MET A 211 -13.59 -9.47 11.85
N LEU A 212 -13.58 -8.65 12.89
CA LEU A 212 -13.00 -8.98 14.19
C LEU A 212 -13.71 -10.18 14.83
N ASP A 213 -15.05 -10.24 14.78
CA ASP A 213 -15.83 -11.36 15.30
C ASP A 213 -15.53 -12.67 14.56
N THR A 214 -15.23 -12.59 13.26
CA THR A 214 -14.98 -13.76 12.40
C THR A 214 -13.52 -14.24 12.46
N LEU A 215 -12.58 -13.32 12.47
CA LEU A 215 -11.15 -13.64 12.49
C LEU A 215 -10.65 -13.94 13.90
N GLY A 216 -11.22 -13.28 14.92
CA GLY A 216 -10.88 -13.46 16.32
C GLY A 216 -9.39 -13.22 16.58
N GLU A 217 -8.79 -14.07 17.42
CA GLU A 217 -7.37 -14.00 17.79
C GLU A 217 -6.40 -14.19 16.61
N ARG A 218 -6.88 -14.64 15.45
CA ARG A 218 -6.03 -14.77 14.26
C ARG A 218 -5.75 -13.42 13.60
N TYR A 219 -6.59 -12.41 13.81
CA TYR A 219 -6.43 -11.13 13.15
C TYR A 219 -5.20 -10.39 13.69
N ASP A 220 -4.20 -10.22 12.83
CA ASP A 220 -3.07 -9.33 13.07
C ASP A 220 -3.38 -7.96 12.45
N SER A 221 -3.50 -6.94 13.30
CA SER A 221 -4.05 -5.68 12.85
C SER A 221 -3.10 -4.84 12.03
N ARG A 222 -1.79 -4.89 12.27
CA ARG A 222 -0.77 -3.99 11.66
C ARG A 222 -1.14 -2.49 11.57
N LEU A 223 -2.10 -2.01 12.38
CA LEU A 223 -2.64 -0.65 12.31
C LEU A 223 -2.36 0.08 13.62
N ARG A 224 -1.86 1.32 13.53
CA ARG A 224 -1.76 2.25 14.68
C ARG A 224 -3.10 2.93 15.02
N GLY A 225 -4.13 2.68 14.22
CA GLY A 225 -5.48 3.24 14.34
C GLY A 225 -6.25 3.07 13.04
N GLY A 226 -7.51 3.50 13.01
CA GLY A 226 -8.38 3.31 11.86
C GLY A 226 -9.24 2.04 11.96
N PHE A 227 -9.76 1.60 10.83
CA PHE A 227 -10.69 0.47 10.75
C PHE A 227 -10.02 -0.72 10.05
N PRO A 228 -10.05 -1.95 10.62
CA PRO A 228 -9.64 -3.17 9.94
C PRO A 228 -10.21 -3.31 8.52
N ALA A 229 -11.51 -3.07 8.36
CA ALA A 229 -12.19 -2.96 7.09
C ALA A 229 -12.73 -1.54 6.94
N SER A 230 -12.30 -0.84 5.90
CA SER A 230 -12.58 0.58 5.72
C SER A 230 -13.21 0.87 4.37
N CYS A 231 -14.05 1.90 4.36
CA CYS A 231 -14.61 2.43 3.13
C CYS A 231 -14.93 3.92 3.26
N GLY A 232 -14.94 4.61 2.13
CA GLY A 232 -15.27 6.04 2.01
C GLY A 232 -15.76 6.35 0.61
N PHE A 233 -16.13 7.60 0.37
CA PHE A 233 -16.52 8.08 -0.95
C PHE A 233 -16.45 9.59 -1.05
N LEU A 234 -16.39 10.09 -2.28
CA LEU A 234 -16.67 11.47 -2.65
C LEU A 234 -18.06 11.53 -3.28
N SER A 235 -18.80 12.63 -3.09
CA SER A 235 -20.15 12.81 -3.66
C SER A 235 -20.34 14.12 -4.41
N GLY A 236 -21.26 14.10 -5.37
CA GLY A 236 -21.66 15.27 -6.15
C GLY A 236 -20.47 15.91 -6.86
N PRO A 237 -20.32 17.26 -6.81
CA PRO A 237 -19.24 17.96 -7.49
C PRO A 237 -17.83 17.51 -7.11
N ASN A 238 -17.63 16.99 -5.90
CA ASN A 238 -16.31 16.56 -5.43
C ASN A 238 -15.80 15.31 -6.16
N THR A 239 -16.68 14.54 -6.80
CA THR A 239 -16.28 13.39 -7.62
C THR A 239 -15.42 13.81 -8.82
N ALA A 240 -15.56 15.05 -9.32
CA ALA A 240 -14.78 15.58 -10.42
C ALA A 240 -13.32 15.94 -10.02
N LEU A 241 -12.95 15.77 -8.74
CA LEU A 241 -11.62 16.01 -8.21
C LEU A 241 -10.92 14.66 -7.96
N PRO A 242 -9.90 14.25 -8.74
CA PRO A 242 -9.28 12.92 -8.60
C PRO A 242 -8.76 12.62 -7.19
N HIS A 243 -8.18 13.63 -6.53
CA HIS A 243 -7.72 13.60 -5.14
C HIS A 243 -8.59 14.48 -4.23
N GLY A 244 -9.90 14.55 -4.51
CA GLY A 244 -10.84 15.29 -3.68
C GLY A 244 -10.78 14.82 -2.22
N LEU A 245 -10.91 15.76 -1.28
CA LEU A 245 -11.01 15.44 0.13
C LEU A 245 -12.48 15.28 0.50
N THR A 246 -12.79 14.26 1.30
CA THR A 246 -14.15 14.04 1.81
C THR A 246 -14.62 15.26 2.60
N GLU A 247 -15.81 15.77 2.26
CA GLU A 247 -16.39 16.92 2.92
C GLU A 247 -17.49 16.47 3.89
N ASN A 248 -17.89 17.33 4.83
CA ASN A 248 -19.07 17.07 5.64
C ASN A 248 -20.38 17.39 4.88
N ARG A 249 -20.42 17.09 3.57
CA ARG A 249 -21.57 17.34 2.69
C ARG A 249 -22.70 16.34 2.98
N ARG A 250 -23.95 16.77 2.79
CA ARG A 250 -25.11 15.88 2.76
C ARG A 250 -25.40 15.42 1.34
N LEU A 251 -25.73 14.14 1.21
CA LEU A 251 -26.13 13.54 -0.05
C LEU A 251 -27.47 14.08 -0.52
N ASP A 252 -27.59 14.31 -1.81
CA ASP A 252 -28.82 14.70 -2.50
C ASP A 252 -29.23 13.59 -3.48
N ARG A 253 -30.51 13.56 -3.85
CA ARG A 253 -30.98 12.70 -4.94
C ARG A 253 -30.39 13.19 -6.26
N GLY A 254 -29.90 12.28 -7.07
CA GLY A 254 -29.20 12.55 -8.33
C GLY A 254 -27.68 12.64 -8.18
N ASP A 255 -27.13 12.58 -6.95
CA ASP A 255 -25.68 12.60 -6.76
C ASP A 255 -25.01 11.38 -7.40
N VAL A 256 -23.90 11.64 -8.07
CA VAL A 256 -22.85 10.63 -8.33
C VAL A 256 -21.99 10.50 -7.08
N ILE A 257 -21.62 9.28 -6.73
CA ILE A 257 -20.60 9.01 -5.71
C ILE A 257 -19.50 8.11 -6.29
N ILE A 258 -18.24 8.39 -5.96
CA ILE A 258 -17.11 7.48 -6.22
C ILE A 258 -16.69 6.92 -4.88
N THR A 259 -16.88 5.62 -4.70
CA THR A 259 -16.56 4.90 -3.47
C THR A 259 -15.15 4.34 -3.51
N GLY A 260 -14.60 4.05 -2.33
CA GLY A 260 -13.42 3.22 -2.16
C GLY A 260 -13.56 2.35 -0.92
N ALA A 261 -13.10 1.11 -1.00
CA ALA A 261 -13.15 0.15 0.09
C ALA A 261 -11.93 -0.79 0.07
N SER A 262 -11.45 -1.12 1.26
CA SER A 262 -10.30 -1.99 1.49
C SER A 262 -10.38 -2.64 2.87
N ALA A 263 -9.53 -3.62 3.14
CA ALA A 263 -9.32 -4.13 4.48
C ALA A 263 -7.86 -4.52 4.70
N ASN A 264 -7.30 -4.18 5.86
CA ASN A 264 -5.95 -4.61 6.21
C ASN A 264 -6.01 -6.07 6.69
N VAL A 265 -5.28 -6.97 6.03
CA VAL A 265 -5.12 -8.36 6.49
C VAL A 265 -3.63 -8.68 6.51
N GLY A 266 -3.03 -8.66 7.71
CA GLY A 266 -1.61 -8.90 7.89
C GLY A 266 -0.74 -7.87 7.14
N GLY A 267 -1.20 -6.61 7.06
CA GLY A 267 -0.52 -5.54 6.32
C GLY A 267 -1.01 -5.38 4.87
N TYR A 268 -1.56 -6.42 4.25
CA TYR A 268 -1.92 -6.39 2.83
C TYR A 268 -3.31 -5.81 2.57
N LEU A 269 -3.42 -5.03 1.50
CA LEU A 269 -4.59 -4.26 1.10
C LEU A 269 -4.99 -4.55 -0.35
N THR A 270 -6.29 -4.60 -0.62
CA THR A 270 -6.84 -4.53 -1.98
C THR A 270 -7.63 -3.24 -2.18
N GLU A 271 -7.84 -2.85 -3.42
CA GLU A 271 -8.68 -1.71 -3.78
C GLU A 271 -9.96 -2.16 -4.49
N LEU A 272 -11.09 -1.67 -4.00
CA LEU A 272 -12.40 -1.79 -4.62
C LEU A 272 -13.08 -0.41 -4.66
N GLU A 273 -13.31 0.10 -5.87
CA GLU A 273 -14.04 1.37 -6.07
C GLU A 273 -15.21 1.23 -7.02
N ARG A 274 -16.30 1.95 -6.76
CA ARG A 274 -17.45 2.03 -7.67
C ARG A 274 -17.95 3.46 -7.79
N THR A 275 -18.31 3.80 -9.02
CA THR A 275 -19.23 4.90 -9.29
C THR A 275 -20.64 4.42 -9.02
N MET A 276 -21.36 5.09 -8.13
CA MET A 276 -22.74 4.80 -7.80
C MET A 276 -23.61 6.06 -7.90
N PHE A 277 -24.92 5.87 -7.97
CA PHE A 277 -25.88 6.97 -8.11
C PHE A 277 -26.91 6.95 -7.00
N VAL A 278 -27.19 8.11 -6.41
CA VAL A 278 -28.20 8.26 -5.36
C VAL A 278 -29.57 8.51 -6.01
N GLY A 279 -30.31 7.45 -6.30
CA GLY A 279 -31.65 7.55 -6.90
C GLY A 279 -31.63 7.62 -8.44
N GLU A 280 -32.17 8.70 -9.01
CA GLU A 280 -32.35 8.82 -10.47
C GLU A 280 -31.03 9.06 -11.20
N VAL A 281 -30.88 8.45 -12.39
CA VAL A 281 -29.69 8.59 -13.25
C VAL A 281 -30.10 9.28 -14.54
N SER A 282 -29.49 10.42 -14.84
CA SER A 282 -29.71 11.14 -16.10
C SER A 282 -29.09 10.42 -17.28
N ASP A 283 -29.52 10.75 -18.50
CA ASP A 283 -28.92 10.20 -19.72
C ASP A 283 -27.43 10.59 -19.85
N GLU A 284 -27.05 11.78 -19.36
CA GLU A 284 -25.67 12.25 -19.33
C GLU A 284 -24.80 11.42 -18.38
N HIS A 285 -25.28 11.15 -17.17
CA HIS A 285 -24.58 10.28 -16.21
C HIS A 285 -24.45 8.85 -16.74
N ARG A 286 -25.51 8.31 -17.36
CA ARG A 286 -25.47 6.98 -18.00
C ARG A 286 -24.44 6.93 -19.12
N HIS A 287 -24.35 7.97 -19.94
CA HIS A 287 -23.40 8.04 -21.05
C HIS A 287 -21.95 7.95 -20.56
N TYR A 288 -21.54 8.78 -19.60
CA TYR A 288 -20.17 8.75 -19.09
C TYR A 288 -19.87 7.51 -18.24
N PHE A 289 -20.85 7.00 -17.49
CA PHE A 289 -20.71 5.75 -16.75
C PHE A 289 -20.37 4.58 -17.67
N GLU A 290 -21.08 4.42 -18.79
CA GLU A 290 -20.81 3.34 -19.74
C GLU A 290 -19.43 3.51 -20.42
N HIS A 291 -19.00 4.74 -20.72
CA HIS A 291 -17.65 4.97 -21.24
C HIS A 291 -16.56 4.58 -20.24
N MET A 292 -16.68 4.99 -18.97
CA MET A 292 -15.75 4.59 -17.91
C MET A 292 -15.74 3.07 -17.72
N ARG A 293 -16.92 2.43 -17.72
CA ARG A 293 -17.03 0.98 -17.59
C ARG A 293 -16.35 0.24 -18.76
N GLU A 294 -16.49 0.77 -19.97
CA GLU A 294 -15.81 0.23 -21.15
C GLU A 294 -14.30 0.42 -21.08
N MET A 295 -13.81 1.58 -20.61
CA MET A 295 -12.38 1.80 -20.34
C MET A 295 -11.83 0.73 -19.38
N GLN A 296 -12.52 0.49 -18.26
CA GLN A 296 -12.09 -0.52 -17.29
C GLN A 296 -12.11 -1.93 -17.89
N ARG A 297 -13.13 -2.27 -18.69
CA ARG A 297 -13.23 -3.57 -19.37
C ARG A 297 -12.06 -3.79 -20.32
N LEU A 298 -11.75 -2.80 -21.16
CA LEU A 298 -10.64 -2.86 -22.11
C LEU A 298 -9.30 -3.02 -21.40
N ALA A 299 -9.07 -2.28 -20.32
CA ALA A 299 -7.86 -2.41 -19.51
C ALA A 299 -7.71 -3.83 -18.94
N ILE A 300 -8.74 -4.38 -18.31
CA ILE A 300 -8.71 -5.74 -17.73
C ILE A 300 -8.47 -6.80 -18.82
N GLU A 301 -9.07 -6.65 -19.99
CA GLU A 301 -8.89 -7.58 -21.13
C GLU A 301 -7.52 -7.47 -21.78
N ALA A 302 -6.88 -6.30 -21.74
CA ALA A 302 -5.52 -6.11 -22.21
C ALA A 302 -4.49 -6.73 -21.26
N CYS A 303 -4.77 -6.81 -19.95
CA CYS A 303 -3.88 -7.41 -18.97
C CYS A 303 -3.66 -8.91 -19.20
N GLY A 304 -2.42 -9.38 -18.99
CA GLY A 304 -2.09 -10.80 -19.04
C GLY A 304 -0.59 -11.08 -18.88
N PRO A 305 -0.19 -12.35 -18.66
CA PRO A 305 1.23 -12.70 -18.55
C PRO A 305 1.98 -12.41 -19.86
N GLY A 306 3.10 -11.71 -19.75
CA GLY A 306 3.93 -11.32 -20.89
C GLY A 306 3.45 -10.08 -21.65
N VAL A 307 2.37 -9.43 -21.20
CA VAL A 307 1.87 -8.19 -21.81
C VAL A 307 2.72 -7.01 -21.33
N PRO A 308 3.21 -6.13 -22.23
CA PRO A 308 3.80 -4.85 -21.87
C PRO A 308 2.82 -3.98 -21.09
N VAL A 309 3.26 -3.42 -19.97
CA VAL A 309 2.41 -2.59 -19.11
C VAL A 309 1.88 -1.36 -19.86
N ALA A 310 2.70 -0.77 -20.72
CA ALA A 310 2.32 0.36 -21.56
C ALA A 310 1.15 0.05 -22.51
N ASP A 311 1.00 -1.18 -23.00
CA ASP A 311 -0.06 -1.56 -23.94
C ASP A 311 -1.46 -1.46 -23.29
N VAL A 312 -1.54 -1.67 -21.98
CA VAL A 312 -2.80 -1.57 -21.23
C VAL A 312 -3.28 -0.13 -21.13
N ASP A 313 -2.39 0.81 -20.75
CA ASP A 313 -2.73 2.23 -20.72
C ASP A 313 -2.98 2.78 -22.13
N GLN A 314 -2.22 2.31 -23.12
CA GLN A 314 -2.41 2.71 -24.52
C GLN A 314 -3.78 2.27 -25.06
N ALA A 315 -4.27 1.07 -24.71
CA ALA A 315 -5.60 0.61 -25.12
C ALA A 315 -6.71 1.51 -24.58
N VAL A 316 -6.60 1.97 -23.32
CA VAL A 316 -7.54 2.93 -22.72
C VAL A 316 -7.41 4.29 -23.39
N HIS A 317 -6.19 4.77 -23.61
CA HIS A 317 -5.92 6.04 -24.25
C HIS A 317 -6.51 6.10 -25.68
N ASP A 318 -6.28 5.07 -26.49
CA ASP A 318 -6.78 4.99 -27.87
C ASP A 318 -8.30 4.99 -27.91
N TYR A 319 -8.94 4.23 -27.03
CA TYR A 319 -10.40 4.26 -26.88
C TYR A 319 -10.89 5.68 -26.52
N CYS A 320 -10.29 6.33 -25.53
CA CYS A 320 -10.65 7.69 -25.14
C CYS A 320 -10.44 8.69 -26.28
N HIS A 321 -9.39 8.54 -27.08
CA HIS A 321 -9.15 9.37 -28.26
C HIS A 321 -10.26 9.19 -29.31
N GLU A 322 -10.60 7.94 -29.63
CA GLU A 322 -11.65 7.60 -30.61
C GLU A 322 -13.04 8.08 -30.18
N GLN A 323 -13.34 8.03 -28.88
CA GLN A 323 -14.61 8.51 -28.33
C GLN A 323 -14.63 10.02 -28.03
N GLY A 324 -13.50 10.73 -28.19
CA GLY A 324 -13.40 12.17 -27.92
C GLY A 324 -13.42 12.52 -26.42
N LEU A 325 -12.88 11.65 -25.57
CA LEU A 325 -12.92 11.76 -24.10
C LEU A 325 -11.56 12.09 -23.46
N LEU A 326 -10.47 12.21 -24.24
CA LEU A 326 -9.12 12.42 -23.70
C LEU A 326 -9.01 13.59 -22.74
N GLU A 327 -9.73 14.69 -23.01
CA GLU A 327 -9.70 15.89 -22.16
C GLU A 327 -10.23 15.64 -20.73
N TYR A 328 -10.97 14.55 -20.51
CA TYR A 328 -11.52 14.15 -19.21
C TYR A 328 -10.65 13.12 -18.47
N THR A 329 -9.58 12.61 -19.09
CA THR A 329 -8.64 11.69 -18.44
C THR A 329 -7.56 12.47 -17.71
N GLN A 330 -7.19 12.05 -16.49
CA GLN A 330 -6.25 12.81 -15.64
C GLN A 330 -5.12 12.00 -15.02
N HIS A 331 -5.14 10.66 -15.13
CA HIS A 331 -4.12 9.78 -14.56
C HIS A 331 -4.00 8.49 -15.37
N HIS A 332 -2.95 7.71 -15.06
CA HIS A 332 -2.69 6.39 -15.63
C HIS A 332 -3.76 5.36 -15.24
N THR A 333 -3.77 4.22 -15.92
CA THR A 333 -4.84 3.21 -15.83
C THR A 333 -4.85 2.43 -14.51
N GLY A 334 -3.76 2.42 -13.75
CA GLY A 334 -3.70 1.82 -12.41
C GLY A 334 -2.27 1.60 -11.93
N HIS A 335 -2.11 0.84 -10.86
CA HIS A 335 -0.80 0.61 -10.26
C HIS A 335 -0.74 -0.72 -9.50
N ASN A 336 0.47 -1.14 -9.13
CA ASN A 336 0.68 -2.31 -8.30
C ASN A 336 0.21 -2.05 -6.86
N ILE A 337 -0.21 -3.08 -6.14
CA ILE A 337 -0.78 -2.97 -4.79
C ILE A 337 -0.40 -4.17 -3.92
N GLY A 338 -0.21 -3.94 -2.61
CA GLY A 338 0.22 -4.99 -1.69
C GLY A 338 0.20 -4.55 -0.24
N LEU A 339 1.38 -4.36 0.36
CA LEU A 339 1.54 -3.77 1.70
C LEU A 339 1.22 -2.28 1.71
N GLU A 340 1.41 -1.61 0.57
CA GLU A 340 1.06 -0.21 0.38
C GLU A 340 -0.13 -0.07 -0.57
N GLY A 341 -0.81 1.08 -0.46
CA GLY A 341 -1.89 1.43 -1.37
C GLY A 341 -1.39 1.52 -2.81
N HIS A 342 -0.24 2.16 -3.03
CA HIS A 342 0.44 2.21 -4.32
C HIS A 342 1.84 1.60 -4.18
N GLU A 343 2.19 0.65 -5.05
CA GLU A 343 3.52 0.03 -5.14
C GLU A 343 4.10 0.22 -6.55
N ARG A 344 5.41 0.02 -6.72
CA ARG A 344 6.07 0.11 -8.04
C ARG A 344 5.43 -0.85 -9.05
N GLY A 345 5.32 -0.40 -10.29
CA GLY A 345 4.57 -1.06 -11.35
C GLY A 345 3.30 -0.27 -11.70
N PHE A 346 3.48 0.91 -12.28
CA PHE A 346 2.38 1.78 -12.70
C PHE A 346 1.95 1.43 -14.13
N LEU A 347 0.64 1.27 -14.35
CA LEU A 347 0.05 1.04 -15.68
C LEU A 347 0.04 2.33 -16.48
N ASP A 348 1.23 2.75 -16.91
CA ASP A 348 1.49 3.98 -17.65
C ASP A 348 2.12 3.64 -19.02
N ARG A 349 1.70 4.36 -20.07
CA ARG A 349 2.22 4.20 -21.44
C ARG A 349 3.71 4.49 -21.58
N GLY A 350 4.33 5.14 -20.60
CA GLY A 350 5.77 5.36 -20.51
C GLY A 350 6.55 4.26 -19.80
N SER A 351 5.90 3.20 -19.30
CA SER A 351 6.55 2.07 -18.64
C SER A 351 7.15 1.08 -19.66
N ASP A 352 8.38 0.63 -19.39
CA ASP A 352 9.04 -0.46 -20.12
C ASP A 352 8.78 -1.84 -19.49
N ASP A 353 7.95 -1.91 -18.44
CA ASP A 353 7.70 -3.14 -17.71
C ASP A 353 6.83 -4.15 -18.48
N VAL A 354 6.97 -5.42 -18.12
CA VAL A 354 6.17 -6.53 -18.64
C VAL A 354 5.48 -7.24 -17.49
N MET A 355 4.18 -7.44 -17.61
CA MET A 355 3.37 -8.13 -16.62
C MET A 355 3.82 -9.59 -16.46
N LYS A 356 4.02 -10.03 -15.22
CA LYS A 356 4.44 -11.41 -14.89
C LYS A 356 3.44 -12.07 -13.94
N PRO A 357 3.31 -13.41 -13.98
CA PRO A 357 2.53 -14.13 -12.99
C PRO A 357 2.94 -13.77 -11.56
N GLY A 358 1.96 -13.56 -10.69
CA GLY A 358 2.17 -13.10 -9.32
C GLY A 358 2.02 -11.59 -9.13
N TYR A 359 2.05 -10.79 -10.21
CA TYR A 359 1.81 -9.35 -10.10
C TYR A 359 0.33 -9.08 -9.82
N LEU A 360 0.04 -8.07 -9.00
CA LEU A 360 -1.32 -7.57 -8.80
C LEU A 360 -1.42 -6.10 -9.20
N TYR A 361 -2.56 -5.72 -9.74
CA TYR A 361 -2.79 -4.34 -10.16
C TYR A 361 -4.19 -3.88 -9.76
N THR A 362 -4.32 -2.61 -9.37
CA THR A 362 -5.57 -1.87 -9.46
C THR A 362 -5.82 -1.55 -10.93
N ILE A 363 -7.08 -1.66 -11.39
CA ILE A 363 -7.48 -1.27 -12.75
C ILE A 363 -8.59 -0.23 -12.63
N GLU A 364 -8.18 1.04 -12.75
CA GLU A 364 -8.95 2.20 -12.32
C GLU A 364 -9.01 3.37 -13.32
N PRO A 365 -9.14 3.13 -14.65
CA PRO A 365 -9.27 4.25 -15.59
C PRO A 365 -10.53 5.08 -15.28
N ALA A 366 -10.39 6.40 -15.37
CA ALA A 366 -11.40 7.34 -14.89
C ALA A 366 -11.70 8.49 -15.86
N LEU A 367 -12.90 9.04 -15.75
CA LEU A 367 -13.34 10.25 -16.44
C LEU A 367 -13.71 11.33 -15.43
N PHE A 368 -13.17 12.53 -15.59
CA PHE A 368 -13.49 13.72 -14.79
C PHE A 368 -14.06 14.79 -15.70
N VAL A 369 -15.39 14.87 -15.75
CA VAL A 369 -16.11 15.77 -16.66
C VAL A 369 -16.40 17.08 -15.91
N PRO A 370 -15.84 18.22 -16.36
CA PRO A 370 -16.04 19.51 -15.70
C PRO A 370 -17.52 19.85 -15.54
N ASP A 371 -17.88 20.40 -14.37
CA ASP A 371 -19.24 20.80 -14.01
C ASP A 371 -20.31 19.69 -14.04
N VAL A 372 -19.92 18.43 -14.30
CA VAL A 372 -20.81 17.27 -14.33
C VAL A 372 -20.52 16.33 -13.15
N ALA A 373 -19.45 15.52 -13.23
CA ALA A 373 -19.05 14.57 -12.19
C ALA A 373 -17.74 13.86 -12.59
N GLY A 374 -17.15 13.12 -11.65
CA GLY A 374 -16.18 12.07 -11.94
C GLY A 374 -16.82 10.68 -11.99
N TYR A 375 -16.20 9.78 -12.73
CA TYR A 375 -16.59 8.38 -12.88
C TYR A 375 -15.32 7.53 -12.82
N ARG A 376 -15.26 6.61 -11.86
CA ARG A 376 -14.20 5.61 -11.71
C ARG A 376 -14.75 4.31 -11.14
N HIS A 377 -14.24 3.21 -11.66
CA HIS A 377 -14.31 1.89 -11.04
C HIS A 377 -12.89 1.42 -10.86
N SER A 378 -12.61 0.77 -9.74
CA SER A 378 -11.34 0.09 -9.50
C SER A 378 -11.61 -1.33 -9.05
N ASP A 379 -10.82 -2.25 -9.61
CA ASP A 379 -10.77 -3.63 -9.16
C ASP A 379 -9.32 -4.08 -9.07
N THR A 380 -9.03 -4.87 -8.04
CA THR A 380 -7.73 -5.54 -7.90
C THR A 380 -7.74 -6.83 -8.69
N ILE A 381 -6.79 -6.97 -9.63
CA ILE A 381 -6.60 -8.19 -10.42
C ILE A 381 -5.24 -8.83 -10.10
N LEU A 382 -5.16 -10.15 -10.26
CA LEU A 382 -3.93 -10.95 -10.21
C LEU A 382 -3.59 -11.41 -11.63
N ILE A 383 -2.34 -11.20 -12.04
CA ILE A 383 -1.77 -11.83 -13.22
C ILE A 383 -1.41 -13.28 -12.86
N THR A 384 -2.01 -14.23 -13.54
CA THR A 384 -1.78 -15.67 -13.38
C THR A 384 -0.92 -16.20 -14.52
N GLU A 385 -0.55 -17.49 -14.47
CA GLU A 385 0.16 -18.13 -15.59
C GLU A 385 -0.67 -18.21 -16.88
N GLU A 386 -2.00 -18.20 -16.76
CA GLU A 386 -2.93 -18.44 -17.89
C GLU A 386 -3.74 -17.20 -18.30
N GLY A 387 -3.62 -16.08 -17.58
CA GLY A 387 -4.47 -14.89 -17.80
C GLY A 387 -4.59 -14.05 -16.54
N THR A 388 -5.80 -13.54 -16.25
CA THR A 388 -6.07 -12.66 -15.10
C THR A 388 -7.18 -13.22 -14.19
N GLU A 389 -7.07 -12.95 -12.89
CA GLU A 389 -8.09 -13.27 -11.87
C GLU A 389 -8.51 -11.97 -11.17
N SER A 390 -9.81 -11.64 -11.16
CA SER A 390 -10.33 -10.51 -10.36
C SER A 390 -10.50 -10.94 -8.91
N LEU A 391 -9.82 -10.26 -7.98
CA LEU A 391 -9.95 -10.52 -6.54
C LEU A 391 -11.18 -9.84 -5.96
N THR A 392 -11.49 -8.63 -6.43
CA THR A 392 -12.68 -7.88 -6.05
C THR A 392 -13.85 -8.23 -6.97
N TYR A 393 -15.06 -8.22 -6.40
CA TYR A 393 -16.22 -8.84 -7.04
C TYR A 393 -17.55 -8.11 -6.78
N TYR A 394 -17.51 -6.85 -6.35
CA TYR A 394 -18.74 -6.05 -6.27
C TYR A 394 -19.30 -5.82 -7.69
N PRO A 395 -20.63 -5.81 -7.91
CA PRO A 395 -21.21 -5.58 -9.23
C PRO A 395 -20.70 -4.30 -9.92
N LYS A 396 -20.53 -4.36 -11.24
CA LYS A 396 -20.01 -3.27 -12.08
C LYS A 396 -21.07 -2.69 -13.03
N ASP A 397 -22.23 -3.33 -13.13
CA ASP A 397 -23.34 -2.85 -13.94
C ASP A 397 -24.02 -1.64 -13.29
N LEU A 398 -24.66 -0.82 -14.12
CA LEU A 398 -25.35 0.38 -13.67
C LEU A 398 -26.50 0.06 -12.70
N GLU A 399 -27.28 -0.98 -13.00
CA GLU A 399 -28.48 -1.33 -12.21
C GLU A 399 -28.15 -1.67 -10.76
N SER A 400 -27.04 -2.35 -10.54
CA SER A 400 -26.54 -2.69 -9.20
C SER A 400 -25.87 -1.52 -8.48
N ASN A 401 -25.43 -0.51 -9.22
CA ASN A 401 -24.79 0.70 -8.69
C ASN A 401 -25.76 1.89 -8.57
N ILE A 402 -27.07 1.67 -8.69
CA ILE A 402 -28.11 2.64 -8.33
C ILE A 402 -28.60 2.37 -6.91
N ILE A 403 -28.38 3.32 -6.00
CA ILE A 403 -28.93 3.31 -4.65
C ILE A 403 -30.41 3.65 -4.70
N ARG A 404 -31.26 2.67 -4.45
CA ARG A 404 -32.73 2.82 -4.45
C ARG A 404 -33.18 3.48 -3.15
N CYS A 405 -33.52 4.76 -3.20
CA CYS A 405 -33.90 5.58 -2.06
C CYS A 405 -35.24 6.29 -2.20
#